data_AF-A0A7Z9PY11-F1
#
_entry.id   AF-A0A7Z9PY11-F1
#
_cell.length_a   1.000
_cell.length_b   1.000
_cell.length_c   1.000
_cell.angle_alpha   90.00
_cell.angle_beta   90.00
_cell.angle_gamma   90.00
#
_symmetry.space_group_name_H-M   'P 1'
#
loop_
_entity.id
_entity.type
_entity.pdbx_description
1 polymer ?
#
loop_
_entity_poly.entity_id
_entity_poly.type
_entity_poly.pdbx_seq_one_letter_code
_entity_poly.pdbx_strand_id
1 'polypeptide(L)' 'MIEKIKERAAAGERLFLWSRAGDGPARQVAEELGIAELFEAILPKPDHIIDDEPFSEWEFCSYEYSW' A
#
# COMPACT_ATOMS: atom_id res chain seq x y z
N MET A 1 -10.12 5.56 -5.67
CA MET A 1 -8.86 5.00 -5.16
C MET A 1 -7.89 6.10 -4.70
N ILE A 2 -7.42 6.99 -5.58
CA ILE A 2 -6.48 8.08 -5.22
C ILE A 2 -6.99 8.97 -4.08
N GLU A 3 -8.23 9.46 -4.16
CA GLU A 3 -8.80 10.29 -3.08
C GLU A 3 -8.85 9.55 -1.74
N LYS A 4 -9.12 8.25 -1.77
CA LYS A 4 -9.13 7.43 -0.55
C LYS A 4 -7.73 7.26 0.03
N ILE A 5 -6.72 7.09 -0.81
CA ILE A 5 -5.30 7.09 -0.38
C ILE A 5 -4.97 8.42 0.33
N LYS A 6 -5.39 9.55 -0.24
CA LYS A 6 -5.18 10.87 0.37
C LYS A 6 -5.93 11.03 1.69
N GLU A 7 -7.19 10.59 1.77
CA GLU A 7 -7.98 10.62 3.01
C GLU A 7 -7.30 9.83 4.13
N ARG A 8 -6.79 8.63 3.82
CA ARG A 8 -6.09 7.76 4.77
C ARG A 8 -4.76 8.37 5.23
N ALA A 9 -3.97 8.89 4.30
CA ALA A 9 -2.74 9.61 4.63
C ALA A 9 -3.01 10.85 5.50
N ALA A 10 -4.07 11.61 5.19
CA ALA A 10 -4.49 12.78 5.99
C ALA A 10 -5.00 12.40 7.38
N ALA A 11 -5.51 11.17 7.57
CA ALA A 11 -5.87 10.62 8.87
C ALA A 11 -4.65 10.16 9.70
N GLY A 12 -3.43 10.26 9.15
CA GLY A 12 -2.18 9.86 9.82
C GLY A 12 -1.89 8.35 9.73
N GLU A 13 -2.59 7.63 8.85
CA GLU A 13 -2.34 6.21 8.63
C GLU A 13 -1.03 5.98 7.87
N ARG A 14 -0.30 4.93 8.22
CA ARG A 14 0.91 4.51 7.50
C ARG A 14 0.52 3.67 6.29
N LEU A 15 0.88 4.12 5.10
CA LEU A 15 0.48 3.45 3.86
C LEU A 15 1.64 2.69 3.23
N PHE A 16 1.35 1.47 2.77
CA PHE A 16 2.26 0.62 2.03
C PHE A 16 1.63 0.25 0.69
N LEU A 17 2.35 0.44 -0.42
CA LEU A 17 1.89 0.04 -1.74
C LEU A 17 2.54 -1.29 -2.11
N TRP A 18 1.74 -2.35 -2.22
CA TRP A 18 2.19 -3.62 -2.78
C TRP A 18 1.74 -3.83 -4.23
N SER A 19 2.70 -3.99 -5.14
CA SER A 19 2.43 -4.23 -6.56
C SER A 19 3.07 -5.52 -7.08
N ARG A 20 2.36 -6.25 -7.96
CA ARG A 20 2.99 -7.36 -8.71
C ARG A 20 4.05 -6.87 -9.69
N ALA A 21 3.96 -5.62 -10.14
CA ALA A 21 4.91 -5.04 -11.08
C ALA A 21 6.27 -4.73 -10.44
N GLY A 22 6.41 -4.93 -9.13
CA GLY A 22 7.60 -4.56 -8.37
C GLY A 22 7.61 -3.09 -7.96
N ASP A 23 8.72 -2.68 -7.36
CA ASP A 23 8.96 -1.34 -6.84
C ASP A 23 9.10 -0.29 -7.95
N GLY A 24 9.85 -0.57 -9.02
CA GLY A 24 10.15 0.39 -10.10
C GLY A 24 8.89 0.89 -10.83
N PRO A 25 8.14 0.02 -11.52
CA PRO A 25 6.94 0.44 -12.25
C PRO A 25 5.84 1.02 -11.34
N ALA A 26 5.69 0.49 -10.13
CA ALA A 26 4.68 0.99 -9.20
C ALA A 26 5.04 2.38 -8.64
N ARG A 27 6.32 2.61 -8.35
CA ARG A 27 6.83 3.90 -7.93
C ARG A 27 6.67 4.94 -9.01
N GLN A 28 7.04 4.63 -10.26
CA GLN A 28 6.85 5.55 -11.37
C GLN A 28 5.39 6.00 -11.48
N VAL A 29 4.43 5.06 -11.45
CA VAL A 29 3.00 5.39 -11.50
C VAL A 29 2.59 6.26 -10.30
N ALA A 30 3.07 5.94 -9.09
CA ALA A 30 2.78 6.74 -7.91
C ALA A 30 3.36 8.17 -8.00
N GLU A 31 4.52 8.35 -8.60
CA GLU A 31 5.16 9.66 -8.84
C GLU A 31 4.39 10.46 -9.90
N GLU A 32 4.01 9.84 -11.00
CA GLU A 32 3.17 10.45 -12.05
C GLU A 32 1.80 10.92 -11.52
N LEU A 33 1.27 10.21 -10.53
CA LEU A 33 0.02 10.54 -9.87
C LEU A 33 0.17 11.50 -8.67
N GLY A 34 1.40 11.86 -8.29
CA GLY A 34 1.68 12.74 -7.15
C GLY A 34 1.22 12.18 -5.81
N ILE A 35 1.42 10.88 -5.60
CA ILE A 35 1.07 10.17 -4.35
C ILE A 35 2.21 9.32 -3.78
N ALA A 36 3.39 9.31 -4.42
CA ALA A 36 4.50 8.45 -4.03
C ALA A 36 4.96 8.71 -2.58
N GLU A 37 4.96 9.98 -2.17
CA GLU A 37 5.35 10.44 -0.84
C GLU A 37 4.34 10.10 0.26
N LEU A 38 3.11 9.69 -0.12
CA LEU A 38 2.09 9.25 0.84
C LEU A 38 2.35 7.82 1.34
N PHE A 39 3.23 7.06 0.68
CA PHE A 39 3.58 5.71 1.06
C PHE A 39 4.92 5.66 1.79
N GLU A 40 4.95 4.98 2.94
CA GLU A 40 6.19 4.71 3.68
C GLU A 40 7.09 3.75 2.90
N ALA A 41 6.50 2.79 2.19
CA ALA A 41 7.20 1.96 1.22
C ALA A 41 6.32 1.55 0.04
N ILE A 42 6.98 1.38 -1.10
CA ILE A 42 6.43 0.79 -2.33
C ILE A 42 7.22 -0.50 -2.57
N LEU A 43 6.53 -1.63 -2.51
CA LEU A 43 7.11 -2.95 -2.37
C LEU A 43 6.53 -3.92 -3.42
N PRO A 44 7.30 -4.91 -3.89
CA PRO A 44 6.73 -6.03 -4.62
C PRO A 44 5.74 -6.80 -3.74
N LYS A 45 4.67 -7.34 -4.32
CA LYS A 45 3.83 -8.33 -3.63
C LYS A 45 4.68 -9.58 -3.34
N PRO A 46 4.75 -10.07 -2.10
CA PRO A 46 5.51 -11.26 -1.78
C PRO A 46 4.84 -12.51 -2.36
N ASP A 47 5.64 -13.54 -2.64
CA ASP A 47 5.12 -14.87 -3.00
C ASP A 47 4.53 -15.60 -1.79
N HIS A 48 5.13 -15.40 -0.61
CA HIS A 48 4.71 -15.99 0.65
C HIS A 48 4.90 -14.99 1.81
N ILE A 49 3.93 -14.96 2.72
CA ILE A 49 4.00 -14.23 4.00
C ILE A 49 4.10 -15.29 5.10
N ILE A 50 5.10 -15.17 5.97
CA ILE A 50 5.27 -15.99 7.17
C ILE A 50 5.10 -15.06 8.34
N ASP A 51 4.02 -15.25 9.09
CA ASP A 51 3.59 -14.42 10.21
C ASP A 51 2.82 -15.31 11.19
N ASP A 52 2.84 -15.00 12.48
CA ASP A 52 2.09 -15.72 13.51
C ASP A 52 0.62 -15.30 13.57
N GLU A 53 0.26 -14.17 12.95
CA GLU A 53 -1.11 -13.73 12.74
C GLU A 53 -1.44 -13.68 11.23
N PRO A 54 -2.62 -14.16 10.81
CA PRO A 54 -3.03 -13.98 9.42
C PRO A 54 -3.20 -12.49 9.11
N PHE A 55 -2.87 -12.09 7.88
CA PHE A 55 -2.96 -10.69 7.44
C PHE A 55 -4.35 -10.03 7.69
N SER A 56 -5.41 -10.83 7.71
CA SER A 56 -6.78 -10.37 8.02
C SER A 56 -7.06 -10.08 9.50
N GLU A 57 -6.17 -10.51 10.41
CA GLU A 57 -6.30 -10.34 11.86
C GLU A 57 -5.38 -9.26 12.43
N TRP A 58 -4.53 -8.65 11.60
CA TRP A 58 -3.64 -7.56 12.00
C TRP A 58 -4.45 -6.37 12.56
N GLU A 59 -4.39 -6.15 13.89
CA GLU A 59 -5.22 -5.19 14.63
C GLU A 59 -5.21 -3.76 14.05
N PHE A 60 -4.06 -3.32 13.53
CA PHE A 60 -3.86 -1.96 13.03
C PHE A 60 -3.77 -1.87 11.50
N CYS A 61 -4.04 -2.96 10.79
CA CYS A 61 -3.97 -2.98 9.33
C CYS A 61 -5.35 -3.16 8.73
N SER A 62 -5.69 -2.30 7.78
CA SER A 62 -6.81 -2.52 6.89
C SER A 62 -6.31 -2.52 5.45
N TYR A 63 -6.87 -3.40 4.64
CA TYR A 63 -6.57 -3.45 3.21
C TYR A 63 -7.86 -3.24 2.42
N GLU A 64 -7.76 -2.47 1.34
CA GLU A 64 -8.89 -2.23 0.45
C GLU A 64 -8.69 -2.98 -0.85
N TYR A 65 -9.66 -3.81 -1.21
CA TYR A 65 -9.76 -4.46 -2.50
C TYR A 65 -11.12 -4.09 -3.10
N SER A 66 -11.11 -3.22 -4.11
CA SER A 66 -12.32 -2.87 -4.87
C SER A 66 -12.27 -3.56 -6.23
N TRP A 67 -13.30 -4.36 -6.53
CA TRP A 67 -13.63 -4.81 -7.89
C TRP A 67 -14.07 -3.64 -8.78
#